data_AF-A0A9E3X673-F1
#
_entry.id   AF-A0A9E3X673-F1
#
_cell.length_a   1.000
_cell.length_b   1.000
_cell.length_c   1.000
_cell.angle_alpha   90.00
_cell.angle_beta   90.00
_cell.angle_gamma   90.00
#
_symmetry.space_group_name_H-M   'P 1'
#
loop_
_entity.id
_entity.type
_entity.pdbx_description
1 polymer ?
#
loop_
_entity_poly.entity_id
_entity_poly.type
_entity_poly.pdbx_seq_one_letter_code
_entity_poly.pdbx_strand_id
1 'polypeptide(L)'
;VVTLDEANWGLHSQFARLEPTGQENVQPILLCRHLRVREARAIGSQKQHMRLVVDSDANTLVMDAVAFRQGEWVAHLSEGSRVDLAFQLDVNEWQGRKRLQLIVEDLRLSEA
;
A
#
# COMPACT_ATOMS: atom_id res chain seq x y z
N VAL A 1 -5.80 0.79 -12.69
CA VAL A 1 -5.70 2.05 -11.91
C VAL A 1 -6.96 2.15 -11.09
N VAL A 2 -6.84 2.45 -9.79
CA VAL A 2 -7.97 2.57 -8.85
C VAL A 2 -7.76 3.78 -7.96
N THR A 3 -8.85 4.30 -7.42
CA THR A 3 -8.85 5.22 -6.28
C THR A 3 -8.62 4.46 -4.98
N LEU A 4 -8.26 5.17 -3.90
CA LEU A 4 -8.05 4.53 -2.61
C LEU A 4 -9.36 3.95 -2.03
N ASP A 5 -10.50 4.61 -2.26
CA ASP A 5 -11.82 4.13 -1.81
C ASP A 5 -12.27 2.84 -2.51
N GLU A 6 -11.80 2.61 -3.74
CA GLU A 6 -12.02 1.36 -4.47
C GLU A 6 -11.20 0.18 -3.88
N ALA A 7 -10.12 0.46 -3.14
CA ALA A 7 -9.30 -0.56 -2.45
C ALA A 7 -9.97 -1.06 -1.16
N ASN A 8 -11.17 -1.62 -1.29
CA ASN A 8 -12.02 -2.06 -0.20
C ASN A 8 -12.27 -3.58 -0.19
N TRP A 9 -13.04 -4.05 0.79
CA TRP A 9 -13.31 -5.48 1.00
C TRP A 9 -14.02 -6.13 -0.18
N GLY A 10 -14.86 -5.39 -0.90
CA GLY A 10 -15.53 -5.89 -2.09
C GLY A 10 -14.54 -6.22 -3.21
N LEU A 11 -13.59 -5.31 -3.47
CA LEU A 11 -12.53 -5.55 -4.46
C LEU A 11 -11.62 -6.71 -4.03
N HIS A 12 -11.22 -6.76 -2.75
CA HIS A 12 -10.46 -7.88 -2.20
C HIS A 12 -11.18 -9.22 -2.43
N SER A 13 -12.48 -9.31 -2.11
CA SER A 13 -13.26 -10.53 -2.34
C SER A 13 -13.36 -10.94 -3.80
N GLN A 14 -13.32 -9.99 -4.74
CA GLN A 14 -13.26 -10.30 -6.17
C GLN A 14 -11.92 -10.91 -6.55
N PHE A 15 -10.81 -10.40 -6.01
CA PHE A 15 -9.47 -10.93 -6.28
C PHE A 15 -9.23 -12.29 -5.64
N ALA A 16 -9.78 -12.55 -4.45
CA ALA A 16 -9.70 -13.87 -3.82
C ALA A 16 -10.29 -14.99 -4.71
N ARG A 17 -11.22 -14.68 -5.62
CA ARG A 17 -11.77 -15.64 -6.58
C ARG A 17 -10.80 -16.04 -7.70
N LEU A 18 -9.67 -15.33 -7.82
CA LEU A 18 -8.62 -15.64 -8.79
C LEU A 18 -7.62 -16.66 -8.23
N GLU A 19 -7.75 -17.09 -6.97
CA GLU A 19 -6.89 -18.11 -6.40
C GLU A 19 -7.08 -19.48 -7.09
N PRO A 20 -6.00 -20.29 -7.19
CA PRO A 20 -4.69 -20.06 -6.59
C PRO A 20 -3.83 -19.08 -7.41
N THR A 21 -3.15 -18.15 -6.73
CA THR A 21 -2.15 -17.26 -7.31
C THR A 21 -0.74 -17.79 -7.09
N GLY A 22 0.18 -17.46 -8.00
CA GLY A 22 1.56 -17.93 -8.00
C GLY A 22 2.31 -17.44 -9.23
N GLN A 23 3.40 -18.12 -9.61
CA GLN A 23 4.24 -17.71 -10.74
C GLN A 23 3.48 -17.63 -12.07
N GLU A 24 2.55 -18.56 -12.31
CA GLU A 24 1.76 -18.63 -13.56
C GLU A 24 0.47 -17.81 -13.49
N ASN A 25 0.07 -17.37 -12.30
CA ASN A 25 -1.14 -16.56 -12.06
C ASN A 25 -0.82 -15.52 -10.99
N VAL A 26 -0.14 -14.45 -11.39
CA VAL A 26 0.33 -13.43 -10.45
C VAL A 26 -0.87 -12.71 -9.84
N GLN A 27 -0.78 -12.42 -8.54
CA GLN A 27 -1.79 -11.64 -7.85
C GLN A 27 -1.96 -10.26 -8.51
N PRO A 28 -3.20 -9.74 -8.65
CA PRO A 28 -3.41 -8.46 -9.30
C PRO A 28 -2.65 -7.31 -8.62
N ILE A 29 -1.89 -6.56 -9.42
CA ILE A 29 -1.25 -5.32 -8.99
C ILE A 29 -2.13 -4.16 -9.40
N LEU A 30 -2.47 -3.33 -8.42
CA LEU A 30 -3.22 -2.10 -8.56
C LEU A 30 -2.27 -0.91 -8.60
N LEU A 31 -2.72 0.18 -9.23
CA LEU A 31 -2.04 1.47 -9.20
C LEU A 31 -2.99 2.51 -8.64
N CYS A 32 -2.60 3.17 -7.56
CA CYS A 32 -3.24 4.38 -7.06
C CYS A 32 -2.24 5.53 -7.14
N ARG A 33 -2.69 6.69 -7.61
CA ARG A 33 -1.85 7.85 -7.89
C ARG A 33 -2.14 8.99 -6.93
N HIS A 34 -1.14 9.85 -6.75
CA HIS A 34 -1.26 11.11 -6.01
C HIS A 34 -1.71 10.95 -4.54
N LEU A 35 -1.35 9.83 -3.91
CA LEU A 35 -1.63 9.59 -2.51
C LEU A 35 -0.76 10.47 -1.62
N ARG A 36 -1.34 11.05 -0.58
CA ARG A 36 -0.60 11.78 0.44
C ARG A 36 0.06 10.82 1.40
N VAL A 37 1.34 11.02 1.66
CA VAL A 37 2.04 10.38 2.76
C VAL A 37 1.69 11.12 4.06
N ARG A 38 1.06 10.43 5.00
CA ARG A 38 0.86 10.92 6.38
C ARG A 38 2.01 10.54 7.29
N GLU A 39 2.54 9.34 7.11
CA GLU A 39 3.64 8.80 7.91
C GLU A 39 4.48 7.89 7.00
N ALA A 40 5.81 7.98 7.11
CA ALA A 40 6.74 7.03 6.53
C ALA A 40 7.77 6.66 7.60
N ARG A 41 7.95 5.36 7.86
CA ARG A 41 8.95 4.88 8.82
C ARG A 41 9.60 3.59 8.38
N ALA A 42 10.89 3.47 8.64
CA ALA A 42 11.61 2.23 8.41
C ALA A 42 11.31 1.24 9.54
N ILE A 43 11.04 -0.02 9.18
CA ILE A 43 10.68 -1.10 10.10
C ILE A 43 11.56 -2.34 9.87
N GLY A 44 11.50 -3.28 10.82
CA GLY A 44 12.35 -4.47 10.85
C GLY A 44 13.68 -4.21 11.55
N SER A 45 14.36 -5.29 11.97
CA SER A 45 15.61 -5.23 12.73
C SER A 45 16.71 -4.47 12.01
N GLN A 46 16.77 -4.58 10.68
CA GLN A 46 17.75 -3.91 9.83
C GLN A 46 17.20 -2.64 9.14
N LYS A 47 15.99 -2.19 9.49
CA LYS A 47 15.32 -1.04 8.85
C LYS A 47 15.18 -1.16 7.32
N GLN A 48 15.13 -2.39 6.80
CA GLN A 48 15.09 -2.66 5.37
C GLN A 48 13.70 -2.53 4.74
N HIS A 49 12.64 -2.51 5.54
CA HIS A 49 11.27 -2.34 5.04
C HIS A 49 10.73 -0.99 5.47
N MET A 50 9.69 -0.53 4.79
CA MET A 50 9.01 0.72 5.12
C MET A 50 7.55 0.46 5.42
N ARG A 51 7.04 1.06 6.50
CA ARG A 51 5.60 1.25 6.70
C ARG A 51 5.24 2.67 6.28
N LEU A 52 4.17 2.77 5.51
CA LEU A 52 3.54 3.99 5.09
C LEU A 52 2.12 4.07 5.67
N VAL A 53 1.66 5.28 5.93
CA VAL A 53 0.25 5.60 6.17
C VAL A 53 -0.14 6.63 5.11
N VAL A 54 -1.14 6.32 4.31
CA VAL A 54 -1.53 7.14 3.15
C VAL A 54 -3.03 7.45 3.14
N ASP A 55 -3.37 8.59 2.55
CA ASP A 55 -4.74 8.99 2.23
C ASP A 55 -4.80 9.64 0.83
N SER A 56 -5.99 9.77 0.24
CA SER A 56 -6.11 10.50 -1.04
C SER A 56 -6.02 12.00 -0.80
N ASP A 57 -6.69 12.47 0.24
CA ASP A 57 -6.59 13.84 0.74
C ASP A 57 -7.01 13.97 2.21
N ALA A 58 -6.98 15.19 2.75
CA ALA A 58 -7.46 15.49 4.09
C ALA A 58 -8.90 14.99 4.32
N ASN A 59 -9.11 14.30 5.45
CA ASN A 59 -10.39 13.72 5.86
C ASN A 59 -10.93 12.59 4.96
N THR A 60 -10.06 11.90 4.20
CA THR A 60 -10.42 10.72 3.40
C THR A 60 -10.03 9.41 4.08
N LEU A 61 -10.35 8.27 3.45
CA LEU A 61 -9.92 6.95 3.88
C LEU A 61 -8.40 6.91 4.08
N VAL A 62 -7.97 6.38 5.22
CA VAL A 62 -6.56 6.20 5.57
C VAL A 62 -6.23 4.73 5.52
N MET A 63 -5.15 4.37 4.81
CA MET A 63 -4.70 2.99 4.68
C MET A 63 -3.25 2.83 5.14
N ASP A 64 -3.00 1.69 5.78
CA ASP A 64 -1.65 1.21 6.05
C ASP A 64 -1.08 0.58 4.78
N ALA A 65 0.21 0.83 4.54
CA ALA A 65 0.95 0.23 3.45
C ALA A 65 2.32 -0.28 3.92
N VAL A 66 2.77 -1.39 3.37
CA VAL A 66 4.07 -2.02 3.69
C VAL A 66 4.85 -2.22 2.40
N ALA A 67 6.04 -1.64 2.34
CA ALA A 67 6.98 -1.78 1.22
C ALA A 67 8.19 -2.59 1.68
N PHE A 68 8.33 -3.82 1.18
CA PHE A 68 9.45 -4.68 1.55
C PHE A 68 10.71 -4.30 0.78
N ARG A 69 11.88 -4.30 1.46
CA ARG A 69 13.19 -3.97 0.87
C ARG A 69 13.30 -2.54 0.33
N GLN A 70 12.39 -1.67 0.74
CA GLN A 70 12.27 -0.27 0.31
C GLN A 70 12.42 0.70 1.50
N GLY A 71 13.13 0.30 2.56
CA GLY A 71 13.33 1.11 3.78
C GLY A 71 14.05 2.43 3.56
N GLU A 72 14.90 2.52 2.54
CA GLU A 72 15.68 3.73 2.20
C GLU A 72 14.81 4.89 1.66
N TRP A 73 13.61 4.59 1.15
CA TRP A 73 12.67 5.60 0.68
C TRP A 73 12.21 6.56 1.77
N VAL A 74 12.30 6.16 3.05
CA VAL A 74 11.93 7.02 4.18
C VAL A 74 12.72 8.34 4.17
N ALA A 75 13.97 8.34 3.70
CA ALA A 75 14.78 9.56 3.59
C ALA A 75 14.26 10.56 2.53
N HIS A 76 13.40 10.10 1.62
CA HIS A 76 12.88 10.85 0.48
C HIS A 76 11.41 11.27 0.69
N LEU A 77 10.76 10.78 1.76
CA LEU A 77 9.35 10.99 2.03
C LEU A 77 9.17 11.81 3.30
N SER A 78 8.50 12.94 3.16
CA SER A 78 8.02 13.77 4.27
C SER A 78 6.50 13.70 4.38
N GLU A 79 5.94 14.05 5.54
CA GLU A 79 4.50 14.26 5.67
C GLU A 79 4.02 15.27 4.61
N GLY A 80 2.94 14.93 3.91
CA GLY A 80 2.39 15.72 2.80
C GLY A 80 2.97 15.38 1.41
N SER A 81 4.04 14.58 1.33
CA SER A 81 4.57 14.12 0.03
C SER A 81 3.50 13.39 -0.76
N ARG A 82 3.51 13.54 -2.09
CA ARG A 82 2.59 12.84 -2.99
C ARG A 82 3.31 11.66 -3.64
N VAL A 83 2.70 10.48 -3.60
CA VAL A 83 3.26 9.25 -4.16
C VAL A 83 2.25 8.50 -5.02
N ASP A 84 2.75 7.87 -6.07
CA ASP A 84 2.03 6.84 -6.81
C ASP A 84 2.49 5.49 -6.26
N LEU A 85 1.54 4.62 -5.93
CA LEU A 85 1.82 3.28 -5.38
C LEU A 85 1.32 2.20 -6.35
N ALA A 86 2.20 1.29 -6.72
CA ALA A 86 1.84 -0.01 -7.28
C ALA A 86 1.79 -1.03 -6.14
N PHE A 87 0.64 -1.68 -5.93
CA PHE A 87 0.44 -2.52 -4.75
C PHE A 87 -0.52 -3.70 -4.99
N GLN A 88 -0.39 -4.70 -4.12
CA GLN A 88 -1.40 -5.74 -3.93
C GLN A 88 -2.28 -5.37 -2.72
N LEU A 89 -3.58 -5.65 -2.82
CA LEU A 89 -4.51 -5.47 -1.71
C LEU A 89 -4.51 -6.75 -0.86
N ASP A 90 -4.20 -6.61 0.43
CA ASP A 90 -3.98 -7.73 1.36
C ASP A 90 -4.72 -7.52 2.69
N VAL A 91 -4.87 -8.59 3.48
CA VAL A 91 -5.50 -8.57 4.80
C VAL A 91 -4.47 -8.76 5.89
N ASN A 92 -4.26 -7.72 6.68
CA ASN A 92 -3.53 -7.83 7.94
C ASN A 92 -4.47 -8.34 9.04
N GLU A 93 -4.14 -9.48 9.65
CA GLU A 93 -4.85 -10.01 10.81
C GLU A 93 -3.95 -10.02 12.04
N TRP A 94 -4.28 -9.17 13.02
CA TRP A 94 -3.57 -9.10 14.29
C TRP A 94 -4.56 -9.12 15.45
N GLN A 95 -4.37 -10.05 16.40
CA GLN A 95 -5.25 -10.25 17.56
C GLN A 95 -6.74 -10.35 17.19
N GLY A 96 -7.04 -11.09 16.12
CA GLY A 96 -8.41 -11.29 15.61
C GLY A 96 -9.05 -10.07 14.95
N ARG A 97 -8.29 -8.97 14.76
CA ARG A 97 -8.74 -7.80 14.00
C ARG A 97 -8.16 -7.87 12.60
N LYS A 98 -9.04 -7.90 11.61
CA LYS A 98 -8.70 -7.85 10.18
C LYS A 98 -8.77 -6.42 9.67
N ARG A 99 -7.75 -6.00 8.94
CA ARG A 99 -7.71 -4.71 8.25
C ARG A 99 -7.10 -4.90 6.87
N LEU A 100 -7.63 -4.17 5.89
CA LEU A 100 -6.97 -4.09 4.59
C LEU A 100 -5.70 -3.27 4.71
N GLN A 101 -4.67 -3.72 4.00
CA GLN A 101 -3.40 -3.03 3.85
C GLN A 101 -2.94 -3.11 2.39
N LEU A 102 -2.05 -2.19 2.02
CA LEU A 102 -1.42 -2.19 0.71
C LEU A 102 -0.03 -2.83 0.83
N ILE A 103 0.22 -3.92 0.10
CA ILE A 103 1.58 -4.46 -0.05
C ILE A 103 2.19 -3.78 -1.27
N VAL A 104 3.11 -2.86 -1.03
CA VAL A 104 3.72 -2.03 -2.07
C VAL A 104 4.79 -2.84 -2.80
N GLU A 105 4.57 -3.02 -4.10
CA GLU A 105 5.52 -3.62 -5.02
C GLU A 105 6.52 -2.57 -5.51
N ASP A 106 6.02 -1.37 -5.84
CA ASP A 106 6.83 -0.25 -6.30
C ASP A 106 6.19 1.09 -5.95
N LEU A 107 7.01 2.14 -5.85
CA LEU A 107 6.55 3.48 -5.57
C LEU A 107 7.40 4.54 -6.25
N ARG A 108 6.78 5.68 -6.52
CA ARG A 108 7.47 6.89 -6.98
C ARG A 108 6.85 8.13 -6.36
N LEU A 109 7.62 9.21 -6.30
CA LEU A 109 7.05 10.53 -6.08
C LEU A 109 6.09 10.86 -7.24
N SER A 110 4.90 11.35 -6.92
CA SER A 110 3.95 11.80 -7.93
C SER A 110 4.45 13.08 -8.56
N GLU A 111 4.31 13.16 -9.88
CA GLU A 111 4.47 14.41 -10.62
C GLU A 111 3.28 15.33 -10.30
N ALA A 112 3.55 16.64 -10.25
CA ALA A 112 2.54 17.68 -10.02
C ALA A 112 1.69 17.95 -11.27
#